data_AF-A0A9E4CKR1-F1
#
_entry.id   AF-A0A9E4CKR1-F1
#
_cell.length_a   1.000
_cell.length_b   1.000
_cell.length_c   1.000
_cell.angle_alpha   90.00
_cell.angle_beta   90.00
_cell.angle_gamma   90.00
#
_symmetry.space_group_name_H-M   'P 1'
#
loop_
_entity.id
_entity.type
_entity.pdbx_description
1 polymer ?
#
loop_
_entity_poly.entity_id
_entity_poly.type
_entity_poly.pdbx_seq_one_letter_code
_entity_poly.pdbx_strand_id
1 'polypeptide(L)'
;GEYSQGSGGDMAALALQHKPQPAAGGTAVDGILSNATDWAVVGIEIVPGSGAPRYTLSTATVGSGSITVDPGGSIFDSSAVVTLTALPGPGYTFTGWSGDLSGTLNPQTLTMDFHKSVTATFEQNITQFDLTISAVNGSVQLSPAGGVYDSATVVTLTAVPDSGYFFSGWSGDLAGNANPDSIVMDTAKAVTATFTRIPSQFDLAITAVNGNVQLSPAGGIYDSATVVTLTAVPDSGFTFSGWSGDLAGNANPDSLVMDTAKAVSAIFIPQFTLNINAANGAVQLNPAGGIYDSATVVTLTAIPDPGYAFSGWSGDLAGSANPDSLVMDTAKAVTATFTLQPLALNLKAFLEGPFLGDSMQTTLNDSGLLPLIQPFNSEPWFYAGGESADIIPTGIVDWVLIELRSGTGAETKVAERACWLSSNGAVIDTSGSDTLYFPGIVAGDYFIVLRQRNHLAVMSTLTQPLSAVPAFYDFTTAATQAYGTDALKQMSNGSYALIGGDGNANGDIDDSDKNTTWRMQNGTDWLYLKYADFNLDGDIDALDLNYFWRPNNLLSSQVPGVTVTAPIITPGGKKGETQPQPSPGKSGKIPQRNPDPAGKPATSPQPATSGQEGR
;
A
#
# COMPACT_ATOMS: atom_id res chain seq x y z
N GLY A 1 -23.00 -37.62 33.27
CA GLY A 1 -23.78 -36.99 34.34
C GLY A 1 -24.75 -36.03 33.70
N GLU A 2 -26.05 -36.04 33.95
CA GLU A 2 -26.80 -36.17 35.24
C GLU A 2 -26.94 -34.87 36.03
N TYR A 3 -28.22 -34.46 36.15
CA TYR A 3 -28.93 -33.91 37.32
C TYR A 3 -28.41 -32.72 38.16
N SER A 4 -29.18 -31.62 38.15
CA SER A 4 -30.16 -31.20 39.20
C SER A 4 -30.81 -29.85 38.79
N GLN A 5 -32.07 -29.44 39.02
CA GLN A 5 -33.20 -29.66 39.98
C GLN A 5 -33.40 -28.52 41.02
N GLY A 6 -34.60 -27.91 41.01
CA GLY A 6 -35.15 -26.89 41.95
C GLY A 6 -34.79 -25.42 41.63
N SER A 7 -35.59 -24.36 41.92
CA SER A 7 -36.98 -24.14 42.38
C SER A 7 -37.21 -22.60 42.50
N GLY A 8 -38.39 -21.96 42.55
CA GLY A 8 -39.82 -22.36 42.50
C GLY A 8 -40.74 -21.21 43.01
N GLY A 9 -42.02 -21.14 42.59
CA GLY A 9 -43.00 -20.07 42.95
C GLY A 9 -43.17 -18.99 41.85
N ASP A 10 -44.33 -18.38 41.60
CA ASP A 10 -45.64 -18.41 42.28
C ASP A 10 -46.82 -18.43 41.29
N MET A 11 -47.95 -19.01 41.72
CA MET A 11 -49.25 -18.93 41.04
C MET A 11 -50.31 -18.46 42.04
N ALA A 12 -50.83 -17.24 41.85
CA ALA A 12 -51.91 -16.69 42.66
C ALA A 12 -53.22 -16.64 41.86
N ALA A 13 -54.27 -17.25 42.41
CA ALA A 13 -55.59 -17.31 41.79
C ALA A 13 -56.38 -16.01 41.99
N LEU A 14 -57.22 -15.66 41.02
CA LEU A 14 -58.37 -14.78 41.23
C LEU A 14 -59.63 -15.45 40.66
N ALA A 15 -60.65 -15.57 41.50
CA ALA A 15 -61.95 -16.14 41.16
C ALA A 15 -63.06 -15.33 41.86
N LEU A 16 -64.32 -15.62 41.51
CA LEU A 16 -65.56 -14.94 41.95
C LEU A 16 -65.76 -13.56 41.26
N GLN A 17 -66.98 -13.10 40.98
CA GLN A 17 -68.32 -13.65 41.26
C GLN A 17 -69.32 -13.10 40.22
N HIS A 18 -70.33 -13.87 39.82
CA HIS A 18 -71.54 -13.34 39.19
C HIS A 18 -72.71 -13.45 40.18
N LYS A 19 -73.33 -12.31 40.53
CA LYS A 19 -74.56 -12.24 41.32
C LYS A 19 -75.66 -11.61 40.46
N PRO A 20 -76.85 -12.21 40.34
CA PRO A 20 -78.05 -11.48 39.95
C PRO A 20 -78.62 -10.71 41.16
N GLN A 21 -79.15 -9.51 40.92
CA GLN A 21 -79.96 -8.75 41.89
C GLN A 21 -81.44 -8.71 41.44
N PRO A 22 -82.43 -8.72 42.36
CA PRO A 22 -83.84 -8.96 42.01
C PRO A 22 -84.78 -7.76 42.27
N ALA A 23 -86.08 -8.00 42.05
CA ALA A 23 -87.26 -7.26 42.56
C ALA A 23 -87.65 -5.97 41.78
N ALA A 24 -88.87 -5.42 41.89
CA ALA A 24 -90.00 -5.73 42.80
C ALA A 24 -91.38 -5.31 42.23
N GLY A 25 -92.47 -5.79 42.87
CA GLY A 25 -93.80 -5.16 42.89
C GLY A 25 -94.91 -5.85 42.06
N GLY A 26 -96.12 -6.13 42.58
CA GLY A 26 -96.61 -6.01 43.97
C GLY A 26 -98.14 -6.21 44.09
N THR A 27 -98.58 -6.88 45.17
CA THR A 27 -99.89 -6.79 45.89
C THR A 27 -101.22 -6.70 45.10
N ALA A 28 -102.17 -7.65 45.13
CA ALA A 28 -102.90 -8.28 46.27
C ALA A 28 -104.02 -7.42 46.92
N VAL A 29 -105.27 -7.89 46.77
CA VAL A 29 -106.49 -7.70 47.60
C VAL A 29 -107.34 -8.96 47.29
N ASP A 30 -107.72 -9.88 48.17
CA ASP A 30 -108.24 -9.88 49.55
C ASP A 30 -109.72 -9.44 49.66
N GLY A 31 -110.55 -10.18 50.40
CA GLY A 31 -112.01 -10.05 50.32
C GLY A 31 -112.84 -11.20 50.88
N ILE A 32 -112.68 -11.49 52.17
CA ILE A 32 -113.53 -12.40 52.96
C ILE A 32 -114.94 -11.78 53.19
N LEU A 33 -115.96 -12.64 53.44
CA LEU A 33 -117.14 -12.49 54.33
C LEU A 33 -118.40 -13.12 53.68
N SER A 34 -119.38 -13.72 54.39
CA SER A 34 -119.42 -14.35 55.73
C SER A 34 -120.81 -14.98 55.95
N ASN A 35 -120.85 -16.09 56.68
CA ASN A 35 -121.96 -16.51 57.56
C ASN A 35 -123.42 -16.35 57.08
N ALA A 36 -123.99 -17.44 56.56
CA ALA A 36 -125.35 -17.82 56.92
C ALA A 36 -125.45 -19.35 57.01
N THR A 37 -125.60 -19.85 58.23
CA THR A 37 -126.04 -21.22 58.50
C THR A 37 -127.50 -21.37 58.08
N ASP A 38 -127.82 -22.30 57.19
CA ASP A 38 -128.79 -23.33 57.56
C ASP A 38 -128.69 -24.58 56.67
N TRP A 39 -129.11 -25.72 57.22
CA TRP A 39 -129.00 -27.04 56.60
C TRP A 39 -130.40 -27.59 56.31
N ALA A 40 -130.78 -27.67 55.03
CA ALA A 40 -132.00 -28.33 54.59
C ALA A 40 -131.71 -29.35 53.48
N VAL A 41 -132.32 -30.53 53.63
CA VAL A 41 -131.98 -31.80 52.97
C VAL A 41 -132.16 -31.79 51.45
N VAL A 42 -131.29 -32.57 50.80
CA VAL A 42 -131.24 -32.90 49.37
C VAL A 42 -132.57 -33.47 48.85
N GLY A 43 -133.06 -32.90 47.74
CA GLY A 43 -133.81 -33.61 46.72
C GLY A 43 -133.03 -33.57 45.40
N ILE A 44 -132.69 -34.72 44.82
CA ILE A 44 -132.08 -34.79 43.49
C ILE A 44 -133.20 -34.86 42.46
N GLU A 45 -133.26 -33.87 41.59
CA GLU A 45 -134.05 -33.90 40.35
C GLU A 45 -133.11 -33.61 39.18
N ILE A 46 -133.15 -34.46 38.15
CA ILE A 46 -132.29 -34.35 36.97
C ILE A 46 -133.04 -33.53 35.90
N VAL A 47 -132.46 -32.40 35.51
CA VAL A 47 -132.91 -31.62 34.35
C VAL A 47 -131.79 -31.57 33.30
N PRO A 48 -131.99 -32.12 32.08
CA PRO A 48 -131.00 -32.04 31.01
C PRO A 48 -131.21 -30.81 30.09
N GLY A 49 -130.11 -30.10 29.78
CA GLY A 49 -130.02 -29.05 28.76
C GLY A 49 -129.92 -27.62 29.32
N SER A 50 -129.10 -26.71 28.78
CA SER A 50 -128.10 -26.85 27.71
C SER A 50 -127.01 -25.78 27.84
N GLY A 51 -125.73 -26.19 27.95
CA GLY A 51 -124.57 -25.31 27.81
C GLY A 51 -123.75 -25.73 26.59
N ALA A 52 -123.36 -24.79 25.74
CA ALA A 52 -122.52 -25.08 24.57
C ALA A 52 -121.12 -25.56 25.01
N PRO A 53 -120.46 -26.48 24.28
CA PRO A 53 -119.10 -26.89 24.59
C PRO A 53 -118.13 -25.70 24.44
N ARG A 54 -117.00 -25.75 25.16
CA ARG A 54 -115.93 -24.75 25.13
C ARG A 54 -114.62 -25.36 24.69
N TYR A 55 -113.83 -24.59 23.94
CA TYR A 55 -112.57 -25.04 23.36
C TYR A 55 -111.43 -24.07 23.64
N THR A 56 -110.22 -24.61 23.74
CA THR A 56 -108.99 -23.82 24.00
C THR A 56 -108.31 -23.41 22.71
N LEU A 57 -107.73 -22.21 22.66
CA LEU A 57 -106.79 -21.77 21.63
C LEU A 57 -105.39 -21.58 22.24
N SER A 58 -104.39 -22.23 21.63
CA SER A 58 -102.97 -22.01 21.91
C SER A 58 -102.33 -21.26 20.75
N THR A 59 -101.40 -20.34 21.04
CA THR A 59 -100.66 -19.56 20.03
C THR A 59 -99.16 -19.62 20.28
N ALA A 60 -98.36 -19.77 19.21
CA ALA A 60 -96.90 -19.81 19.27
C ALA A 60 -96.26 -19.01 18.12
N THR A 61 -94.97 -18.66 18.22
CA THR A 61 -94.24 -17.94 17.16
C THR A 61 -92.91 -18.61 16.84
N VAL A 62 -92.50 -18.54 15.57
CA VAL A 62 -91.17 -18.93 15.08
C VAL A 62 -90.54 -17.69 14.44
N GLY A 63 -89.33 -17.33 14.86
CA GLY A 63 -88.72 -16.04 14.52
C GLY A 63 -89.20 -14.89 15.43
N SER A 64 -88.84 -13.65 15.09
CA SER A 64 -89.14 -12.48 15.92
C SER A 64 -90.48 -11.85 15.53
N GLY A 65 -91.46 -11.92 16.43
CA GLY A 65 -92.80 -11.36 16.25
C GLY A 65 -93.77 -11.85 17.33
N SER A 66 -95.04 -11.47 17.20
CA SER A 66 -96.11 -11.81 18.17
C SER A 66 -97.44 -12.11 17.49
N ILE A 67 -98.36 -12.74 18.22
CA ILE A 67 -99.74 -12.99 17.79
C ILE A 67 -100.68 -12.28 18.77
N THR A 68 -101.71 -11.61 18.22
CA THR A 68 -102.84 -11.07 18.97
C THR A 68 -104.13 -11.79 18.54
N VAL A 69 -105.10 -11.91 19.47
CA VAL A 69 -106.36 -12.65 19.28
C VAL A 69 -107.53 -11.72 19.66
N ASP A 70 -108.55 -11.62 18.80
CA ASP A 70 -109.74 -10.80 19.03
C ASP A 70 -111.05 -11.55 18.65
N PRO A 71 -112.04 -11.72 19.55
CA PRO A 71 -112.04 -11.34 20.96
C PRO A 71 -110.92 -12.04 21.76
N GLY A 72 -110.30 -11.30 22.67
CA GLY A 72 -109.17 -11.78 23.45
C GLY A 72 -109.52 -12.91 24.42
N GLY A 73 -108.65 -13.92 24.50
CA GLY A 73 -108.79 -15.05 25.41
C GLY A 73 -108.03 -16.28 24.92
N SER A 74 -108.11 -17.36 25.69
CA SER A 74 -107.57 -18.68 25.34
C SER A 74 -108.61 -19.81 25.46
N ILE A 75 -109.86 -19.48 25.82
CA ILE A 75 -111.00 -20.41 25.90
C ILE A 75 -112.22 -19.70 25.32
N PHE A 76 -112.90 -20.35 24.39
CA PHE A 76 -114.03 -19.78 23.64
C PHE A 76 -115.19 -20.77 23.59
N ASP A 77 -116.43 -20.24 23.52
CA ASP A 77 -117.62 -21.05 23.28
C ASP A 77 -117.60 -21.63 21.85
N SER A 78 -118.18 -22.82 21.68
CA SER A 78 -118.28 -23.49 20.38
C SER A 78 -118.94 -22.60 19.33
N SER A 79 -118.38 -22.60 18.12
CA SER A 79 -118.70 -21.72 16.98
C SER A 79 -118.31 -20.24 17.10
N ALA A 80 -117.67 -19.81 18.19
CA ALA A 80 -117.07 -18.48 18.26
C ALA A 80 -116.01 -18.30 17.16
N VAL A 81 -116.00 -17.14 16.50
CA VAL A 81 -114.98 -16.78 15.51
C VAL A 81 -114.00 -15.80 16.15
N VAL A 82 -112.72 -16.13 16.12
CA VAL A 82 -111.63 -15.30 16.63
C VAL A 82 -110.70 -14.89 15.49
N THR A 83 -110.22 -13.65 15.52
CA THR A 83 -109.29 -13.10 14.54
C THR A 83 -107.88 -13.13 15.12
N LEU A 84 -106.96 -13.79 14.43
CA LEU A 84 -105.54 -13.82 14.77
C LEU A 84 -104.78 -12.83 13.89
N THR A 85 -104.00 -11.95 14.50
CA THR A 85 -103.12 -11.01 13.80
C THR A 85 -101.67 -11.25 14.21
N ALA A 86 -100.81 -11.53 13.24
CA ALA A 86 -99.36 -11.65 13.42
C ALA A 86 -98.69 -10.28 13.26
N LEU A 87 -97.87 -9.87 14.23
CA LEU A 87 -97.09 -8.63 14.17
C LEU A 87 -95.59 -8.98 14.11
N PRO A 88 -94.90 -8.72 12.98
CA PRO A 88 -93.46 -8.94 12.88
C PRO A 88 -92.65 -8.05 13.82
N GLY A 89 -91.52 -8.58 14.30
CA GLY A 89 -90.51 -7.80 15.01
C GLY A 89 -89.70 -6.89 14.07
N PRO A 90 -88.93 -5.91 14.61
CA PRO A 90 -88.09 -5.04 13.80
C PRO A 90 -87.10 -5.83 12.94
N GLY A 91 -87.10 -5.58 11.63
CA GLY A 91 -86.26 -6.31 10.68
C GLY A 91 -86.73 -7.72 10.34
N TYR A 92 -87.97 -8.10 10.69
CA TYR A 92 -88.59 -9.37 10.30
C TYR A 92 -89.88 -9.13 9.49
N THR A 93 -90.27 -10.11 8.69
CA THR A 93 -91.51 -10.13 7.90
C THR A 93 -92.29 -11.41 8.21
N PHE A 94 -93.62 -11.31 8.35
CA PHE A 94 -94.49 -12.47 8.56
C PHE A 94 -94.58 -13.30 7.28
N THR A 95 -94.30 -14.60 7.38
CA THR A 95 -94.25 -15.52 6.21
C THR A 95 -95.37 -16.55 6.17
N GLY A 96 -96.09 -16.78 7.27
CA GLY A 96 -97.31 -17.59 7.24
C GLY A 96 -97.77 -18.17 8.58
N TRP A 97 -99.00 -18.69 8.58
CA TRP A 97 -99.60 -19.45 9.67
C TRP A 97 -99.39 -20.96 9.48
N SER A 98 -99.35 -21.70 10.58
CA SER A 98 -99.38 -23.17 10.62
C SER A 98 -100.14 -23.68 11.85
N GLY A 99 -100.46 -24.98 11.88
CA GLY A 99 -101.35 -25.59 12.86
C GLY A 99 -102.79 -25.60 12.36
N ASP A 100 -103.73 -25.12 13.17
CA ASP A 100 -105.15 -24.99 12.82
C ASP A 100 -105.46 -23.80 11.89
N LEU A 101 -104.47 -22.95 11.59
CA LEU A 101 -104.50 -21.99 10.48
C LEU A 101 -103.40 -22.32 9.47
N SER A 102 -103.59 -21.88 8.23
CA SER A 102 -102.61 -22.00 7.15
C SER A 102 -102.71 -20.82 6.18
N GLY A 103 -101.65 -20.61 5.40
CA GLY A 103 -101.54 -19.52 4.44
C GLY A 103 -100.96 -18.24 5.04
N THR A 104 -101.02 -17.16 4.26
CA THR A 104 -100.32 -15.88 4.54
C THR A 104 -101.26 -14.71 4.80
N LEU A 105 -102.57 -14.95 4.86
CA LEU A 105 -103.55 -13.89 5.15
C LEU A 105 -103.35 -13.40 6.59
N ASN A 106 -103.27 -12.09 6.80
CA ASN A 106 -103.01 -11.53 8.11
C ASN A 106 -103.65 -10.13 8.21
N PRO A 107 -104.66 -9.91 9.09
CA PRO A 107 -105.25 -10.86 10.03
C PRO A 107 -106.01 -12.04 9.38
N GLN A 108 -106.19 -13.14 10.10
CA GLN A 108 -106.96 -14.32 9.65
C GLN A 108 -107.92 -14.84 10.73
N THR A 109 -109.15 -15.14 10.34
CA THR A 109 -110.21 -15.63 11.24
C THR A 109 -110.18 -17.15 11.41
N LEU A 110 -110.47 -17.62 12.62
CA LEU A 110 -110.55 -19.03 13.01
C LEU A 110 -111.86 -19.29 13.78
N THR A 111 -112.63 -20.29 13.35
CA THR A 111 -113.85 -20.72 14.05
C THR A 111 -113.53 -21.81 15.08
N MET A 112 -113.97 -21.64 16.32
CA MET A 112 -113.71 -22.56 17.43
C MET A 112 -114.71 -23.72 17.44
N ASP A 113 -114.43 -24.77 16.67
CA ASP A 113 -115.20 -26.02 16.60
C ASP A 113 -114.55 -27.21 17.35
N PHE A 114 -113.28 -27.06 17.74
CA PHE A 114 -112.52 -27.97 18.59
C PHE A 114 -111.42 -27.21 19.34
N HIS A 115 -110.63 -27.88 20.19
CA HIS A 115 -109.37 -27.32 20.73
C HIS A 115 -108.37 -27.09 19.59
N LYS A 116 -107.74 -25.91 19.54
CA LYS A 116 -106.89 -25.48 18.42
C LYS A 116 -105.53 -24.93 18.86
N SER A 117 -104.54 -25.04 17.97
CA SER A 117 -103.21 -24.46 18.14
C SER A 117 -102.74 -23.81 16.84
N VAL A 118 -102.26 -22.56 16.92
CA VAL A 118 -101.79 -21.79 15.75
C VAL A 118 -100.38 -21.25 15.98
N THR A 119 -99.52 -21.36 14.96
CA THR A 119 -98.17 -20.81 14.97
C THR A 119 -97.97 -19.79 13.85
N ALA A 120 -97.40 -18.63 14.15
CA ALA A 120 -96.97 -17.63 13.16
C ALA A 120 -95.46 -17.72 12.92
N THR A 121 -95.04 -17.71 11.65
CA THR A 121 -93.62 -17.69 11.27
C THR A 121 -93.21 -16.31 10.78
N PHE A 122 -92.02 -15.86 11.20
CA PHE A 122 -91.41 -14.59 10.81
C PHE A 122 -89.96 -14.82 10.36
N GLU A 123 -89.58 -14.27 9.21
CA GLU A 123 -88.22 -14.38 8.63
C GLU A 123 -87.51 -13.02 8.62
N GLN A 124 -86.18 -13.03 8.73
CA GLN A 124 -85.38 -11.81 8.88
C GLN A 124 -85.08 -11.17 7.52
N ASN A 125 -85.23 -9.85 7.44
CA ASN A 125 -84.91 -9.05 6.26
C ASN A 125 -83.40 -8.78 6.22
N ILE A 126 -82.66 -9.58 5.44
CA ILE A 126 -81.23 -9.32 5.13
C ILE A 126 -81.10 -8.42 3.90
N THR A 127 -80.17 -7.48 3.94
CA THR A 127 -79.80 -6.62 2.80
C THR A 127 -78.37 -6.92 2.41
N GLN A 128 -78.15 -7.16 1.13
CA GLN A 128 -76.86 -7.56 0.57
C GLN A 128 -76.32 -6.49 -0.40
N PHE A 129 -75.00 -6.40 -0.47
CA PHE A 129 -74.26 -5.46 -1.30
C PHE A 129 -73.18 -6.15 -2.11
N ASP A 130 -73.05 -5.75 -3.37
CA ASP A 130 -72.00 -6.23 -4.27
C ASP A 130 -70.66 -5.53 -3.97
N LEU A 131 -69.58 -6.31 -3.94
CA LEU A 131 -68.20 -5.81 -3.94
C LEU A 131 -67.55 -6.19 -5.28
N THR A 132 -67.42 -5.21 -6.17
CA THR A 132 -66.76 -5.39 -7.47
C THR A 132 -65.26 -5.11 -7.36
N ILE A 133 -64.43 -6.04 -7.84
CA ILE A 133 -62.98 -5.87 -7.87
C ILE A 133 -62.48 -5.71 -9.31
N SER A 134 -61.61 -4.73 -9.54
CA SER A 134 -60.82 -4.60 -10.76
C SER A 134 -59.34 -4.80 -10.48
N ALA A 135 -58.68 -5.66 -11.25
CA ALA A 135 -57.25 -5.95 -11.15
C ALA A 135 -56.71 -6.33 -12.52
N VAL A 136 -55.50 -5.87 -12.86
CA VAL A 136 -54.79 -6.21 -14.10
C VAL A 136 -53.31 -6.41 -13.77
N ASN A 137 -52.69 -7.49 -14.26
CA ASN A 137 -51.35 -7.95 -13.89
C ASN A 137 -51.21 -8.31 -12.40
N GLY A 138 -52.27 -8.88 -11.85
CA GLY A 138 -52.37 -9.38 -10.49
C GLY A 138 -53.81 -9.75 -10.17
N SER A 139 -54.03 -10.24 -8.95
CA SER A 139 -55.34 -10.64 -8.44
C SER A 139 -55.58 -10.08 -7.03
N VAL A 140 -56.80 -10.20 -6.53
CA VAL A 140 -57.17 -9.84 -5.17
C VAL A 140 -57.89 -11.01 -4.53
N GLN A 141 -57.42 -11.43 -3.36
CA GLN A 141 -58.09 -12.43 -2.54
C GLN A 141 -59.01 -11.73 -1.53
N LEU A 142 -60.24 -12.21 -1.41
CA LEU A 142 -61.25 -11.68 -0.49
C LEU A 142 -61.46 -12.64 0.68
N SER A 143 -61.54 -12.09 1.89
CA SER A 143 -61.86 -12.84 3.11
C SER A 143 -62.89 -12.06 3.95
N PRO A 144 -64.14 -12.53 4.10
CA PRO A 144 -64.69 -13.77 3.52
C PRO A 144 -64.69 -13.77 1.98
N ALA A 145 -64.58 -14.95 1.38
CA ALA A 145 -64.61 -15.10 -0.08
C ALA A 145 -66.03 -14.96 -0.63
N GLY A 146 -66.18 -14.29 -1.78
CA GLY A 146 -67.46 -14.01 -2.42
C GLY A 146 -67.38 -12.78 -3.32
N GLY A 147 -68.53 -12.18 -3.59
CA GLY A 147 -68.66 -10.87 -4.24
C GLY A 147 -69.95 -10.14 -3.87
N VAL A 148 -70.75 -10.74 -2.96
CA VAL A 148 -72.02 -10.26 -2.45
C VAL A 148 -72.01 -10.55 -0.96
N TYR A 149 -72.26 -9.54 -0.13
CA TYR A 149 -72.10 -9.63 1.33
C TYR A 149 -73.26 -8.97 2.05
N ASP A 150 -73.65 -9.52 3.20
CA ASP A 150 -74.65 -8.90 4.08
C ASP A 150 -74.13 -7.54 4.59
N SER A 151 -75.04 -6.59 4.80
CA SER A 151 -74.73 -5.27 5.35
C SER A 151 -73.92 -5.35 6.65
N ALA A 152 -72.96 -4.44 6.81
CA ALA A 152 -71.95 -4.38 7.87
C ALA A 152 -70.90 -5.52 7.90
N THR A 153 -70.86 -6.42 6.90
CA THR A 153 -69.74 -7.35 6.74
C THR A 153 -68.43 -6.60 6.51
N VAL A 154 -67.38 -6.96 7.25
CA VAL A 154 -66.01 -6.50 6.98
C VAL A 154 -65.32 -7.50 6.05
N VAL A 155 -64.88 -7.04 4.89
CA VAL A 155 -64.13 -7.85 3.91
C VAL A 155 -62.68 -7.40 3.91
N THR A 156 -61.76 -8.34 4.04
CA THR A 156 -60.31 -8.12 3.88
C THR A 156 -59.92 -8.39 2.45
N LEU A 157 -59.17 -7.47 1.84
CA LEU A 157 -58.64 -7.52 0.49
C LEU A 157 -57.12 -7.70 0.55
N THR A 158 -56.62 -8.78 -0.06
CA THR A 158 -55.19 -9.05 -0.21
C THR A 158 -54.81 -8.99 -1.68
N ALA A 159 -54.03 -8.00 -2.10
CA ALA A 159 -53.49 -7.91 -3.44
C ALA A 159 -52.35 -8.91 -3.63
N VAL A 160 -52.43 -9.72 -4.68
CA VAL A 160 -51.44 -10.74 -5.06
C VAL A 160 -50.94 -10.39 -6.47
N PRO A 161 -49.75 -9.78 -6.62
CA PRO A 161 -49.20 -9.42 -7.93
C PRO A 161 -48.92 -10.65 -8.81
N ASP A 162 -49.07 -10.48 -10.12
CA ASP A 162 -48.54 -11.47 -11.08
C ASP A 162 -46.99 -11.38 -11.13
N SER A 163 -46.36 -12.44 -11.64
CA SER A 163 -44.91 -12.48 -11.82
C SER A 163 -44.41 -11.30 -12.67
N GLY A 164 -43.41 -10.57 -12.18
CA GLY A 164 -42.88 -9.37 -12.83
C GLY A 164 -43.63 -8.07 -12.51
N TYR A 165 -44.57 -8.08 -11.57
CA TYR A 165 -45.28 -6.89 -11.08
C TYR A 165 -45.21 -6.78 -9.55
N PHE A 166 -45.39 -5.56 -9.02
CA PHE A 166 -45.58 -5.30 -7.60
C PHE A 166 -46.87 -4.49 -7.38
N PHE A 167 -47.50 -4.66 -6.23
CA PHE A 167 -48.69 -3.90 -5.86
C PHE A 167 -48.32 -2.45 -5.52
N SER A 168 -48.90 -1.48 -6.23
CA SER A 168 -48.60 -0.06 -6.06
C SER A 168 -49.70 0.74 -5.36
N GLY A 169 -50.93 0.23 -5.27
CA GLY A 169 -51.97 0.80 -4.42
C GLY A 169 -53.42 0.47 -4.80
N TRP A 170 -54.33 0.71 -3.86
CA TRP A 170 -55.78 0.65 -4.01
C TRP A 170 -56.34 1.98 -4.51
N SER A 171 -57.46 1.91 -5.24
CA SER A 171 -58.30 3.06 -5.61
C SER A 171 -59.77 2.65 -5.75
N GLY A 172 -60.67 3.62 -5.83
CA GLY A 172 -62.12 3.41 -5.74
C GLY A 172 -62.61 3.63 -4.32
N ASP A 173 -63.41 2.71 -3.77
CA ASP A 173 -63.90 2.77 -2.39
C ASP A 173 -62.85 2.36 -1.33
N LEU A 174 -61.64 1.98 -1.77
CA LEU A 174 -60.46 1.72 -0.94
C LEU A 174 -59.27 2.53 -1.49
N ALA A 175 -58.34 2.95 -0.63
CA ALA A 175 -57.24 3.84 -1.03
C ALA A 175 -55.95 3.58 -0.24
N GLY A 176 -54.81 3.98 -0.80
CA GLY A 176 -53.49 3.80 -0.17
C GLY A 176 -52.79 2.53 -0.63
N ASN A 177 -51.76 2.10 0.10
CA ASN A 177 -50.87 1.00 -0.29
C ASN A 177 -50.72 -0.10 0.79
N ALA A 178 -51.57 -0.11 1.82
CA ALA A 178 -51.63 -1.20 2.78
C ALA A 178 -52.06 -2.50 2.08
N ASN A 179 -51.37 -3.61 2.35
CA ASN A 179 -51.72 -4.91 1.78
C ASN A 179 -51.36 -6.03 2.78
N PRO A 180 -52.33 -6.76 3.34
CA PRO A 180 -53.78 -6.62 3.12
C PRO A 180 -54.38 -5.33 3.72
N ASP A 181 -55.59 -4.99 3.30
CA ASP A 181 -56.41 -3.90 3.85
C ASP A 181 -57.89 -4.33 3.91
N SER A 182 -58.78 -3.56 4.54
CA SER A 182 -60.16 -3.98 4.82
C SER A 182 -61.23 -2.91 4.54
N ILE A 183 -62.42 -3.36 4.16
CA ILE A 183 -63.56 -2.50 3.82
C ILE A 183 -64.85 -3.00 4.48
N VAL A 184 -65.73 -2.09 4.88
CA VAL A 184 -67.03 -2.42 5.50
C VAL A 184 -68.13 -2.27 4.45
N MET A 185 -68.99 -3.27 4.33
CA MET A 185 -70.08 -3.30 3.33
C MET A 185 -71.33 -2.59 3.85
N ASP A 186 -71.39 -1.26 3.72
CA ASP A 186 -72.55 -0.40 4.01
C ASP A 186 -73.33 0.05 2.75
N THR A 187 -72.72 -0.13 1.57
CA THR A 187 -73.28 0.08 0.23
C THR A 187 -72.71 -0.97 -0.72
N ALA A 188 -73.19 -1.04 -1.96
CA ALA A 188 -72.40 -1.62 -3.05
C ALA A 188 -71.09 -0.83 -3.21
N LYS A 189 -69.98 -1.51 -3.50
CA LYS A 189 -68.62 -0.93 -3.58
C LYS A 189 -67.81 -1.45 -4.75
N ALA A 190 -66.87 -0.65 -5.24
CA ALA A 190 -65.92 -0.98 -6.29
C ALA A 190 -64.49 -0.63 -5.86
N VAL A 191 -63.59 -1.62 -5.87
CA VAL A 191 -62.17 -1.44 -5.53
C VAL A 191 -61.29 -1.86 -6.70
N THR A 192 -60.28 -1.04 -7.02
CA THR A 192 -59.29 -1.32 -8.05
C THR A 192 -57.90 -1.49 -7.42
N ALA A 193 -57.26 -2.63 -7.69
CA ALA A 193 -55.86 -2.90 -7.33
C ALA A 193 -54.95 -2.51 -8.49
N THR A 194 -53.99 -1.61 -8.23
CA THR A 194 -52.98 -1.22 -9.21
C THR A 194 -51.72 -2.05 -9.01
N PHE A 195 -51.23 -2.64 -10.10
CA PHE A 195 -49.96 -3.37 -10.13
C PHE A 195 -49.01 -2.72 -11.14
N THR A 196 -47.81 -2.38 -10.70
CA THR A 196 -46.79 -1.72 -11.51
C THR A 196 -45.72 -2.74 -11.91
N ARG A 197 -45.32 -2.74 -13.19
CA ARG A 197 -44.32 -3.69 -13.70
C ARG A 197 -42.97 -3.43 -13.02
N ILE A 198 -42.35 -4.49 -12.50
CA ILE A 198 -40.97 -4.45 -12.03
C ILE A 198 -40.07 -4.28 -13.27
N PRO A 199 -39.15 -3.31 -13.31
CA PRO A 199 -38.18 -3.21 -14.39
C PRO A 199 -37.33 -4.48 -14.43
N SER A 200 -37.36 -5.19 -15.56
CA SER A 200 -36.50 -6.36 -15.78
C SER A 200 -35.05 -5.97 -16.11
N GLN A 201 -34.83 -4.71 -16.49
CA GLN A 201 -33.56 -4.15 -16.92
C GLN A 201 -33.32 -2.77 -16.31
N PHE A 202 -32.04 -2.43 -16.15
CA PHE A 202 -31.57 -1.19 -15.56
C PHE A 202 -30.41 -0.60 -16.35
N ASP A 203 -30.39 0.74 -16.47
CA ASP A 203 -29.32 1.49 -17.11
C ASP A 203 -28.10 1.63 -16.18
N LEU A 204 -26.89 1.52 -16.74
CA LEU A 204 -25.63 1.84 -16.07
C LEU A 204 -24.97 3.02 -16.80
N ALA A 205 -25.08 4.21 -16.21
CA ALA A 205 -24.42 5.41 -16.70
C ALA A 205 -22.96 5.46 -16.24
N ILE A 206 -22.03 5.70 -17.17
CA ILE A 206 -20.60 5.80 -16.90
C ILE A 206 -20.11 7.21 -17.22
N THR A 207 -19.36 7.81 -16.29
CA THR A 207 -18.62 9.07 -16.52
C THR A 207 -17.12 8.82 -16.35
N ALA A 208 -16.33 9.24 -17.34
CA ALA A 208 -14.88 9.17 -17.32
C ALA A 208 -14.29 10.37 -18.07
N VAL A 209 -13.20 10.94 -17.55
CA VAL A 209 -12.46 12.05 -18.17
C VAL A 209 -10.97 11.75 -17.97
N ASN A 210 -10.16 11.91 -19.03
CA ASN A 210 -8.74 11.51 -19.05
C ASN A 210 -8.52 10.00 -18.87
N GLY A 211 -9.47 9.21 -19.38
CA GLY A 211 -9.47 7.76 -19.38
C GLY A 211 -10.82 7.23 -19.86
N ASN A 212 -10.95 5.91 -19.92
CA ASN A 212 -12.19 5.21 -20.25
C ASN A 212 -12.47 4.09 -19.25
N VAL A 213 -13.68 3.52 -19.33
CA VAL A 213 -14.08 2.36 -18.52
C VAL A 213 -14.56 1.27 -19.47
N GLN A 214 -13.97 0.09 -19.35
CA GLN A 214 -14.40 -1.10 -20.05
C GLN A 214 -15.39 -1.87 -19.17
N LEU A 215 -16.51 -2.31 -19.75
CA LEU A 215 -17.57 -3.04 -19.07
C LEU A 215 -17.60 -4.50 -19.50
N SER A 216 -17.76 -5.41 -18.55
CA SER A 216 -17.93 -6.85 -18.79
C SER A 216 -19.08 -7.40 -17.92
N PRO A 217 -20.22 -7.83 -18.50
CA PRO A 217 -20.54 -7.82 -19.92
C PRO A 217 -20.57 -6.40 -20.51
N ALA A 218 -20.23 -6.27 -21.80
CA ALA A 218 -20.26 -4.97 -22.49
C ALA A 218 -21.71 -4.52 -22.75
N GLY A 219 -21.98 -3.23 -22.60
CA GLY A 219 -23.31 -2.66 -22.79
C GLY A 219 -23.47 -1.34 -22.03
N GLY A 220 -24.72 -1.04 -21.66
CA GLY A 220 -25.10 0.06 -20.77
C GLY A 220 -26.51 -0.11 -20.18
N ILE A 221 -27.16 -1.25 -20.47
CA ILE A 221 -28.48 -1.67 -20.01
C ILE A 221 -28.35 -3.16 -19.71
N TYR A 222 -28.76 -3.59 -18.52
CA TYR A 222 -28.50 -4.94 -18.01
C TYR A 222 -29.73 -5.51 -17.30
N ASP A 223 -29.93 -6.83 -17.38
CA ASP A 223 -31.01 -7.50 -16.66
C ASP A 223 -30.80 -7.39 -15.13
N SER A 224 -31.89 -7.36 -14.38
CA SER A 224 -31.85 -7.35 -12.91
C SER A 224 -31.00 -8.49 -12.35
N ALA A 225 -30.20 -8.19 -11.32
CA ALA A 225 -29.19 -9.06 -10.71
C ALA A 225 -27.99 -9.44 -11.61
N THR A 226 -27.83 -8.84 -12.80
CA THR A 226 -26.58 -8.94 -13.56
C THR A 226 -25.42 -8.36 -12.76
N VAL A 227 -24.32 -9.10 -12.65
CA VAL A 227 -23.05 -8.57 -12.13
C VAL A 227 -22.28 -7.97 -13.31
N VAL A 228 -21.91 -6.69 -13.20
CA VAL A 228 -21.09 -5.98 -14.20
C VAL A 228 -19.74 -5.68 -13.57
N THR A 229 -18.66 -6.06 -14.25
CA THR A 229 -17.29 -5.70 -13.92
C THR A 229 -16.87 -4.47 -14.70
N LEU A 230 -16.30 -3.50 -14.00
CA LEU A 230 -15.79 -2.24 -14.51
C LEU A 230 -14.26 -2.25 -14.43
N THR A 231 -13.59 -1.98 -15.54
CA THR A 231 -12.13 -1.82 -15.61
C THR A 231 -11.81 -0.40 -16.05
N ALA A 232 -11.21 0.40 -15.18
CA ALA A 232 -10.74 1.74 -15.52
C ALA A 232 -9.42 1.65 -16.31
N VAL A 233 -9.36 2.34 -17.45
CA VAL A 233 -8.20 2.42 -18.33
C VAL A 233 -7.80 3.90 -18.45
N PRO A 234 -6.73 4.35 -17.76
CA PRO A 234 -6.27 5.73 -17.83
C PRO A 234 -5.78 6.11 -19.24
N ASP A 235 -5.92 7.38 -19.61
CA ASP A 235 -5.21 7.93 -20.77
C ASP A 235 -3.72 8.14 -20.44
N SER A 236 -2.90 8.32 -21.47
CA SER A 236 -1.46 8.56 -21.29
C SER A 236 -1.19 9.81 -20.45
N GLY A 237 -0.36 9.67 -19.41
CA GLY A 237 -0.07 10.74 -18.45
C GLY A 237 -1.07 10.85 -17.28
N PHE A 238 -1.95 9.86 -17.11
CA PHE A 238 -2.87 9.76 -15.97
C PHE A 238 -2.79 8.38 -15.31
N THR A 239 -3.20 8.31 -14.04
CA THR A 239 -3.44 7.05 -13.33
C THR A 239 -4.86 7.00 -12.76
N PHE A 240 -5.36 5.80 -12.49
CA PHE A 240 -6.65 5.60 -11.83
C PHE A 240 -6.53 5.84 -10.33
N SER A 241 -7.35 6.74 -9.79
CA SER A 241 -7.38 7.12 -8.37
C SER A 241 -8.50 6.40 -7.61
N GLY A 242 -9.68 6.25 -8.24
CA GLY A 242 -10.80 5.54 -7.63
C GLY A 242 -12.14 5.69 -8.36
N TRP A 243 -13.13 4.95 -7.88
CA TRP A 243 -14.53 5.03 -8.29
C TRP A 243 -15.33 5.97 -7.38
N SER A 244 -16.40 6.53 -7.93
CA SER A 244 -17.43 7.28 -7.18
C SER A 244 -18.81 7.13 -7.82
N GLY A 245 -19.87 7.47 -7.07
CA GLY A 245 -21.26 7.20 -7.45
C GLY A 245 -21.74 5.90 -6.79
N ASP A 246 -22.39 5.02 -7.56
CA ASP A 246 -22.87 3.71 -7.09
C ASP A 246 -21.76 2.63 -6.95
N LEU A 247 -20.50 3.02 -7.17
CA LEU A 247 -19.30 2.22 -6.90
C LEU A 247 -18.26 3.13 -6.23
N ALA A 248 -17.45 2.57 -5.31
CA ALA A 248 -16.52 3.36 -4.49
C ALA A 248 -15.26 2.56 -4.14
N GLY A 249 -14.16 3.28 -3.87
CA GLY A 249 -12.85 2.69 -3.57
C GLY A 249 -11.91 2.71 -4.77
N ASN A 250 -10.77 2.03 -4.67
CA ASN A 250 -9.69 2.07 -5.64
C ASN A 250 -9.34 0.69 -6.25
N ALA A 251 -10.18 -0.32 -6.05
CA ALA A 251 -10.05 -1.59 -6.75
C ALA A 251 -10.23 -1.40 -8.26
N ASN A 252 -9.35 -1.98 -9.07
CA ASN A 252 -9.44 -1.93 -10.53
C ASN A 252 -8.87 -3.24 -11.12
N PRO A 253 -9.68 -4.09 -11.77
CA PRO A 253 -11.13 -3.98 -11.95
C PRO A 253 -11.92 -4.13 -10.64
N ASP A 254 -13.19 -3.71 -10.66
CA ASP A 254 -14.15 -3.89 -9.57
C ASP A 254 -15.56 -4.20 -10.14
N SER A 255 -16.51 -4.68 -9.32
CA SER A 255 -17.81 -5.18 -9.79
C SER A 255 -18.99 -4.68 -8.97
N LEU A 256 -20.14 -4.49 -9.64
CA LEU A 256 -21.42 -4.15 -9.00
C LEU A 256 -22.56 -5.05 -9.50
N VAL A 257 -23.65 -5.11 -8.73
CA VAL A 257 -24.89 -5.83 -9.08
C VAL A 257 -25.94 -4.84 -9.55
N MET A 258 -26.61 -5.13 -10.67
CA MET A 258 -27.68 -4.29 -11.23
C MET A 258 -29.03 -4.61 -10.57
N ASP A 259 -29.30 -3.99 -9.43
CA ASP A 259 -30.59 -4.04 -8.69
C ASP A 259 -31.45 -2.77 -8.87
N THR A 260 -30.85 -1.69 -9.38
CA THR A 260 -31.46 -0.41 -9.76
C THR A 260 -30.76 0.13 -11.01
N ALA A 261 -31.28 1.20 -11.62
CA ALA A 261 -30.46 2.07 -12.46
C ALA A 261 -29.30 2.63 -11.62
N LYS A 262 -28.11 2.77 -12.22
CA LYS A 262 -26.88 3.18 -11.52
C LYS A 262 -26.03 4.15 -12.33
N ALA A 263 -25.24 4.96 -11.64
CA ALA A 263 -24.27 5.87 -12.22
C ALA A 263 -22.91 5.72 -11.51
N VAL A 264 -21.87 5.44 -12.29
CA VAL A 264 -20.49 5.31 -11.79
C VAL A 264 -19.56 6.29 -12.51
N SER A 265 -18.68 6.93 -11.75
CA SER A 265 -17.63 7.81 -12.27
C SER A 265 -16.25 7.27 -11.94
N ALA A 266 -15.39 7.15 -12.97
CA ALA A 266 -13.97 6.83 -12.80
C ALA A 266 -13.16 8.12 -12.63
N ILE A 267 -12.38 8.19 -11.55
CA ILE A 267 -11.52 9.33 -11.24
C ILE A 267 -10.09 9.01 -11.68
N PHE A 268 -9.57 9.79 -12.62
CA PHE A 268 -8.19 9.72 -13.07
C PHE A 268 -7.43 10.99 -12.65
N ILE A 269 -6.22 10.83 -12.13
CA ILE A 269 -5.36 11.94 -11.69
C ILE A 269 -4.10 12.03 -12.58
N PRO A 270 -3.59 13.25 -12.88
CA PRO A 270 -2.39 13.39 -13.70
C PRO A 270 -1.17 12.75 -13.05
N GLN A 271 -0.24 12.30 -13.88
CA GLN A 271 1.11 11.91 -13.50
C GLN A 271 2.14 12.85 -14.12
N PHE A 272 3.20 13.14 -13.36
CA PHE A 272 4.25 14.07 -13.74
C PHE A 272 5.64 13.45 -13.62
N THR A 273 6.51 13.75 -14.57
CA THR A 273 7.92 13.33 -14.55
C THR A 273 8.75 14.21 -13.62
N LEU A 274 9.70 13.61 -12.91
CA LEU A 274 10.77 14.31 -12.19
C LEU A 274 12.12 13.89 -12.78
N ASN A 275 12.71 14.81 -13.54
CA ASN A 275 14.04 14.62 -14.13
C ASN A 275 15.11 15.10 -13.15
N ILE A 276 16.14 14.27 -12.91
CA ILE A 276 17.25 14.61 -12.02
C ILE A 276 18.57 14.66 -12.79
N ASN A 277 19.30 15.76 -12.61
CA ASN A 277 20.69 15.87 -13.06
C ASN A 277 21.63 15.90 -11.85
N ALA A 278 22.64 15.05 -11.85
CA ALA A 278 23.69 15.02 -10.85
C ALA A 278 25.01 14.61 -11.52
N ALA A 279 26.10 15.30 -11.20
CA ALA A 279 27.44 14.98 -11.66
C ALA A 279 28.41 15.10 -10.47
N ASN A 280 29.31 14.13 -10.33
CA ASN A 280 30.15 13.96 -9.14
C ASN A 280 29.34 13.72 -7.85
N GLY A 281 28.25 12.97 -7.98
CA GLY A 281 27.34 12.58 -6.93
C GLY A 281 26.05 11.99 -7.50
N ALA A 282 25.21 11.50 -6.61
CA ALA A 282 23.90 10.94 -6.89
C ALA A 282 22.80 11.68 -6.11
N VAL A 283 21.54 11.41 -6.46
CA VAL A 283 20.38 11.88 -5.72
C VAL A 283 19.46 10.70 -5.45
N GLN A 284 19.17 10.46 -4.17
CA GLN A 284 18.18 9.48 -3.76
C GLN A 284 16.80 10.15 -3.68
N LEU A 285 15.78 9.49 -4.21
CA LEU A 285 14.39 9.93 -4.19
C LEU A 285 13.56 9.09 -3.21
N ASN A 286 12.69 9.74 -2.45
CA ASN A 286 11.70 9.08 -1.59
C ASN A 286 10.32 9.79 -1.72
N PRO A 287 9.27 9.12 -2.25
CA PRO A 287 9.29 7.77 -2.82
C PRO A 287 10.25 7.65 -4.01
N ALA A 288 10.74 6.44 -4.27
CA ALA A 288 11.65 6.18 -5.38
C ALA A 288 10.89 6.02 -6.70
N GLY A 289 11.47 6.50 -7.80
CA GLY A 289 10.85 6.49 -9.13
C GLY A 289 11.35 7.64 -10.00
N GLY A 290 10.54 8.04 -10.98
CA GLY A 290 10.76 9.22 -11.83
C GLY A 290 9.47 9.76 -12.48
N ILE A 291 8.33 9.15 -12.16
CA ILE A 291 6.98 9.54 -12.54
C ILE A 291 6.14 9.40 -11.27
N TYR A 292 5.38 10.43 -10.94
CA TYR A 292 4.63 10.52 -9.69
C TYR A 292 3.23 11.10 -9.93
N ASP A 293 2.26 10.69 -9.13
CA ASP A 293 0.90 11.21 -9.19
C ASP A 293 0.88 12.68 -8.73
N SER A 294 -0.05 13.46 -9.28
CA SER A 294 -0.27 14.86 -8.88
C SER A 294 -0.43 15.01 -7.36
N ALA A 295 0.18 16.06 -6.81
CA ALA A 295 0.30 16.35 -5.38
C ALA A 295 1.15 15.36 -4.55
N THR A 296 1.84 14.39 -5.17
CA THR A 296 2.87 13.59 -4.46
C THR A 296 3.98 14.52 -3.96
N VAL A 297 4.36 14.39 -2.69
CA VAL A 297 5.56 15.03 -2.13
C VAL A 297 6.75 14.09 -2.32
N VAL A 298 7.78 14.54 -3.02
CA VAL A 298 9.03 13.78 -3.21
C VAL A 298 10.12 14.46 -2.40
N THR A 299 10.81 13.69 -1.56
CA THR A 299 12.02 14.08 -0.84
C THR A 299 13.25 13.66 -1.63
N LEU A 300 14.20 14.59 -1.76
CA LEU A 300 15.43 14.45 -2.51
C LEU A 300 16.61 14.55 -1.54
N THR A 301 17.50 13.56 -1.57
CA THR A 301 18.74 13.53 -0.77
C THR A 301 19.93 13.49 -1.71
N ALA A 302 20.77 14.54 -1.70
CA ALA A 302 22.01 14.57 -2.45
C ALA A 302 23.10 13.75 -1.72
N ILE A 303 23.77 12.88 -2.47
CA ILE A 303 24.83 11.99 -2.00
C ILE A 303 26.09 12.30 -2.83
N PRO A 304 27.08 13.03 -2.29
CA PRO A 304 28.30 13.35 -3.04
C PRO A 304 29.13 12.12 -3.37
N ASP A 305 29.83 12.14 -4.50
CA ASP A 305 30.87 11.17 -4.79
C ASP A 305 32.11 11.41 -3.91
N PRO A 306 32.99 10.40 -3.72
CA PRO A 306 34.27 10.56 -3.04
C PRO A 306 35.06 11.80 -3.47
N GLY A 307 35.45 12.63 -2.49
CA GLY A 307 36.20 13.88 -2.72
C GLY A 307 35.35 15.08 -3.16
N TYR A 308 34.02 14.98 -3.15
CA TYR A 308 33.09 16.08 -3.43
C TYR A 308 32.19 16.38 -2.23
N ALA A 309 31.64 17.60 -2.20
CA ALA A 309 30.59 18.00 -1.27
C ALA A 309 29.39 18.60 -2.03
N PHE A 310 28.19 18.40 -1.48
CA PHE A 310 26.99 19.02 -2.01
C PHE A 310 27.00 20.53 -1.77
N SER A 311 26.83 21.32 -2.83
CA SER A 311 26.85 22.78 -2.76
C SER A 311 25.45 23.40 -2.88
N GLY A 312 24.51 22.73 -3.54
CA GLY A 312 23.12 23.19 -3.62
C GLY A 312 22.28 22.58 -4.76
N TRP A 313 20.98 22.78 -4.64
CA TRP A 313 19.97 22.47 -5.67
C TRP A 313 19.76 23.66 -6.61
N SER A 314 19.35 23.36 -7.84
CA SER A 314 18.86 24.32 -8.83
C SER A 314 17.80 23.68 -9.73
N GLY A 315 17.07 24.50 -10.50
CA GLY A 315 15.89 24.07 -11.28
C GLY A 315 14.62 24.32 -10.49
N ASP A 316 13.79 23.29 -10.32
CA ASP A 316 12.56 23.33 -9.51
C ASP A 316 12.80 23.24 -7.98
N LEU A 317 14.05 23.05 -7.54
CA LEU A 317 14.51 23.25 -6.16
C LEU A 317 15.63 24.30 -6.12
N ALA A 318 15.88 24.88 -4.95
CA ALA A 318 16.90 25.90 -4.76
C ALA A 318 17.49 25.87 -3.33
N GLY A 319 18.74 26.33 -3.19
CA GLY A 319 19.42 26.43 -1.90
C GLY A 319 20.19 25.15 -1.53
N SER A 320 20.66 25.07 -0.29
CA SER A 320 21.62 24.05 0.18
C SER A 320 21.07 23.11 1.26
N ALA A 321 19.75 23.11 1.50
CA ALA A 321 19.12 22.13 2.37
C ALA A 321 19.30 20.71 1.80
N ASN A 322 19.72 19.75 2.63
CA ASN A 322 19.87 18.35 2.21
C ASN A 322 19.53 17.45 3.40
N PRO A 323 18.46 16.63 3.34
CA PRO A 323 17.49 16.52 2.25
C PRO A 323 16.61 17.77 2.06
N ASP A 324 15.94 17.86 0.91
CA ASP A 324 14.91 18.85 0.60
C ASP A 324 13.69 18.16 -0.06
N SER A 325 12.55 18.84 -0.23
CA SER A 325 11.33 18.23 -0.77
C SER A 325 10.53 19.17 -1.67
N LEU A 326 9.90 18.60 -2.70
CA LEU A 326 9.00 19.32 -3.61
C LEU A 326 7.66 18.60 -3.77
N VAL A 327 6.65 19.34 -4.23
CA VAL A 327 5.32 18.81 -4.59
C VAL A 327 5.24 18.65 -6.10
N MET A 328 4.76 17.51 -6.57
CA MET A 328 4.55 17.20 -7.98
C MET A 328 3.22 17.80 -8.48
N ASP A 329 3.23 19.09 -8.84
CA ASP A 329 2.09 19.82 -9.44
C ASP A 329 2.24 20.03 -10.96
N THR A 330 3.45 19.84 -11.49
CA THR A 330 3.82 19.84 -12.91
C THR A 330 4.91 18.79 -13.15
N ALA A 331 5.31 18.57 -14.40
CA ALA A 331 6.64 17.99 -14.67
C ALA A 331 7.72 18.89 -14.05
N LYS A 332 8.78 18.28 -13.49
CA LYS A 332 9.85 18.95 -12.74
C LYS A 332 11.23 18.53 -13.24
N ALA A 333 12.21 19.42 -13.10
CA ALA A 333 13.62 19.14 -13.30
C ALA A 333 14.47 19.73 -12.17
N VAL A 334 15.24 18.89 -11.47
CA VAL A 334 16.13 19.30 -10.38
C VAL A 334 17.58 18.93 -10.72
N THR A 335 18.50 19.85 -10.46
CA THR A 335 19.94 19.64 -10.62
C THR A 335 20.64 19.76 -9.27
N ALA A 336 21.32 18.69 -8.83
CA ALA A 336 22.22 18.71 -7.69
C ALA A 336 23.62 19.12 -8.14
N THR A 337 24.16 20.16 -7.51
CA THR A 337 25.53 20.62 -7.78
C THR A 337 26.46 20.13 -6.66
N PHE A 338 27.59 19.55 -7.05
CA PHE A 338 28.63 19.07 -6.16
C PHE A 338 29.95 19.77 -6.50
N THR A 339 30.63 20.28 -5.48
CA THR A 339 31.93 20.96 -5.61
C THR A 339 33.04 20.06 -5.11
N LEU A 340 34.15 19.99 -5.86
CA LEU A 340 35.34 19.25 -5.46
C LEU A 340 35.88 19.81 -4.14
N GLN A 341 36.15 18.93 -3.18
CA GLN A 341 36.67 19.24 -1.86
C GLN A 341 38.00 18.50 -1.66
N PRO A 342 39.13 19.01 -2.22
CA PRO A 342 40.43 18.36 -2.12
C PRO A 342 40.91 18.29 -0.67
N LEU A 343 41.69 17.27 -0.31
CA LEU A 343 42.40 17.26 0.97
C LEU A 343 43.50 18.32 0.95
N ALA A 344 43.68 19.00 2.07
CA ALA A 344 44.67 20.03 2.28
C ALA A 344 45.67 19.60 3.36
N LEU A 345 46.95 19.66 3.03
CA LEU A 345 48.06 19.32 3.92
C LEU A 345 49.16 20.38 3.83
N ASN A 346 49.58 20.91 4.97
CA ASN A 346 50.83 21.64 5.11
C ASN A 346 51.84 20.69 5.76
N LEU A 347 53.05 20.59 5.21
CA LEU A 347 54.03 19.62 5.66
C LEU A 347 55.40 20.27 5.86
N LYS A 348 56.10 19.87 6.92
CA LYS A 348 57.47 20.30 7.19
C LYS A 348 58.41 19.11 7.43
N ALA A 349 59.58 19.16 6.79
CA ALA A 349 60.67 18.20 6.92
C ALA A 349 62.03 18.87 6.68
N PHE A 350 63.10 18.25 7.16
CA PHE A 350 64.47 18.58 6.78
C PHE A 350 65.15 17.37 6.16
N LEU A 351 66.14 17.60 5.31
CA LEU A 351 67.06 16.60 4.77
C LEU A 351 68.40 16.80 5.47
N GLU A 352 69.03 15.71 5.93
CA GLU A 352 70.33 15.78 6.62
C GLU A 352 71.40 16.44 5.75
N GLY A 353 71.46 16.07 4.47
CA GLY A 353 72.43 16.52 3.49
C GLY A 353 72.70 18.02 3.46
N PRO A 354 71.72 18.82 2.99
CA PRO A 354 71.87 20.27 2.83
C PRO A 354 71.78 21.04 4.14
N PHE A 355 71.55 20.39 5.30
CA PHE A 355 71.25 21.07 6.55
C PHE A 355 72.46 21.86 7.10
N LEU A 356 72.28 23.16 7.31
CA LEU A 356 73.30 24.07 7.79
C LEU A 356 72.72 25.07 8.81
N GLY A 357 73.09 24.88 10.07
CA GLY A 357 72.63 25.74 11.18
C GLY A 357 71.18 25.47 11.54
N ASP A 358 70.26 26.27 11.01
CA ASP A 358 68.81 26.24 11.28
C ASP A 358 67.96 26.10 9.99
N SER A 359 68.61 25.88 8.84
CA SER A 359 68.01 25.88 7.51
C SER A 359 68.73 24.86 6.62
N MET A 360 68.18 24.55 5.45
CA MET A 360 68.88 23.82 4.39
C MET A 360 69.48 24.78 3.36
N GLN A 361 70.60 24.38 2.74
CA GLN A 361 71.23 25.03 1.60
C GLN A 361 70.44 24.80 0.30
N THR A 362 70.59 25.71 -0.65
CA THR A 362 69.80 25.77 -1.89
C THR A 362 70.67 25.69 -3.15
N THR A 363 71.89 25.17 -3.02
CA THR A 363 72.96 25.22 -4.02
C THR A 363 72.54 24.69 -5.39
N LEU A 364 71.75 23.62 -5.44
CA LEU A 364 71.21 23.08 -6.69
C LEU A 364 70.28 24.05 -7.41
N ASN A 365 69.44 24.77 -6.67
CA ASN A 365 68.52 25.75 -7.23
C ASN A 365 69.26 27.03 -7.65
N ASP A 366 70.13 27.54 -6.78
CA ASP A 366 70.95 28.74 -7.03
C ASP A 366 71.90 28.55 -8.24
N SER A 367 72.29 27.30 -8.51
CA SER A 367 73.10 26.91 -9.68
C SER A 367 72.29 26.49 -10.91
N GLY A 368 70.95 26.50 -10.86
CA GLY A 368 70.08 26.13 -11.98
C GLY A 368 70.08 24.63 -12.32
N LEU A 369 70.39 23.77 -11.36
CA LEU A 369 70.60 22.33 -11.50
C LEU A 369 69.36 21.46 -11.19
N LEU A 370 68.30 22.06 -10.63
CA LEU A 370 67.02 21.40 -10.40
C LEU A 370 66.17 21.35 -11.70
N PRO A 371 65.47 20.23 -11.99
CA PRO A 371 64.61 20.12 -13.16
C PRO A 371 63.29 20.90 -12.97
N LEU A 372 62.79 21.48 -14.06
CA LEU A 372 61.46 22.14 -14.10
C LEU A 372 60.27 21.17 -14.07
N ILE A 373 60.52 19.87 -14.27
CA ILE A 373 59.51 18.80 -14.29
C ILE A 373 59.85 17.82 -13.16
N GLN A 374 58.83 17.30 -12.48
CA GLN A 374 59.00 16.36 -11.39
C GLN A 374 59.81 15.10 -11.82
N PRO A 375 60.80 14.65 -11.02
CA PRO A 375 61.75 13.61 -11.43
C PRO A 375 61.32 12.17 -11.12
N PHE A 376 60.24 11.98 -10.36
CA PHE A 376 59.81 10.68 -9.83
C PHE A 376 59.05 9.83 -10.85
N ASN A 377 58.91 10.28 -12.09
CA ASN A 377 58.28 9.52 -13.19
C ASN A 377 59.10 8.32 -13.71
N SER A 378 60.28 8.07 -13.13
CA SER A 378 61.21 7.00 -13.49
C SER A 378 61.44 6.03 -12.32
N GLU A 379 62.25 5.00 -12.55
CA GLU A 379 62.61 4.01 -11.52
C GLU A 379 63.33 4.69 -10.32
N PRO A 380 63.03 4.30 -9.07
CA PRO A 380 62.10 3.25 -8.63
C PRO A 380 60.63 3.65 -8.47
N TRP A 381 60.26 4.94 -8.53
CA TRP A 381 58.93 5.40 -8.10
C TRP A 381 57.83 5.26 -9.16
N PHE A 382 58.15 5.46 -10.45
CA PHE A 382 57.21 5.43 -11.58
C PHE A 382 55.96 6.32 -11.38
N TYR A 383 56.12 7.44 -10.68
CA TYR A 383 55.03 8.35 -10.35
C TYR A 383 54.50 9.08 -11.59
N ALA A 384 53.24 8.80 -11.93
CA ALA A 384 52.60 9.27 -13.16
C ALA A 384 52.12 10.74 -13.13
N GLY A 385 52.45 11.51 -12.09
CA GLY A 385 52.07 12.92 -11.97
C GLY A 385 52.72 13.82 -13.02
N GLY A 386 52.01 14.89 -13.37
CA GLY A 386 52.41 15.87 -14.39
C GLY A 386 53.03 17.16 -13.82
N GLU A 387 53.36 17.18 -12.53
CA GLU A 387 53.86 18.36 -11.83
C GLU A 387 55.11 18.93 -12.49
N SER A 388 55.03 20.23 -12.79
CA SER A 388 56.05 21.01 -13.47
C SER A 388 55.85 22.48 -13.15
N ALA A 389 56.85 23.31 -13.47
CA ALA A 389 56.80 24.75 -13.31
C ALA A 389 57.58 25.46 -14.42
N ASP A 390 57.22 26.71 -14.72
CA ASP A 390 57.97 27.54 -15.66
C ASP A 390 59.28 28.06 -15.04
N ILE A 391 59.29 28.30 -13.73
CA ILE A 391 60.41 28.84 -12.93
C ILE A 391 60.34 28.21 -11.53
N ILE A 392 61.48 27.81 -10.97
CA ILE A 392 61.59 27.36 -9.57
C ILE A 392 61.79 28.59 -8.68
N PRO A 393 61.00 28.77 -7.60
CA PRO A 393 61.19 29.88 -6.66
C PRO A 393 62.57 29.86 -5.99
N THR A 394 63.07 31.03 -5.59
CA THR A 394 64.25 31.11 -4.70
C THR A 394 63.94 30.43 -3.37
N GLY A 395 64.96 29.82 -2.75
CA GLY A 395 64.77 29.13 -1.47
C GLY A 395 64.31 27.67 -1.57
N ILE A 396 64.04 27.14 -2.77
CA ILE A 396 63.84 25.68 -2.96
C ILE A 396 65.19 24.95 -2.88
N VAL A 397 65.16 23.79 -2.22
CA VAL A 397 66.30 22.87 -1.97
C VAL A 397 66.28 21.75 -3.00
N ASP A 398 65.17 21.01 -3.07
CA ASP A 398 65.02 19.86 -3.96
C ASP A 398 63.54 19.50 -4.21
N TRP A 399 63.28 18.54 -5.09
CA TRP A 399 61.98 17.87 -5.21
C TRP A 399 61.79 16.77 -4.17
N VAL A 400 60.56 16.61 -3.69
CA VAL A 400 60.10 15.52 -2.82
C VAL A 400 58.80 14.90 -3.36
N LEU A 401 58.56 13.63 -3.07
CA LEU A 401 57.32 12.93 -3.40
C LEU A 401 56.55 12.65 -2.12
N ILE A 402 55.34 13.21 -2.01
CA ILE A 402 54.43 12.99 -0.89
C ILE A 402 53.42 11.91 -1.28
N GLU A 403 53.25 10.91 -0.44
CA GLU A 403 52.34 9.77 -0.63
C GLU A 403 51.38 9.69 0.57
N LEU A 404 50.08 9.57 0.32
CA LEU A 404 49.06 9.37 1.34
C LEU A 404 48.62 7.90 1.37
N ARG A 405 48.54 7.31 2.57
CA ARG A 405 48.10 5.92 2.77
C ARG A 405 46.97 5.79 3.78
N SER A 406 46.02 4.90 3.54
CA SER A 406 44.96 4.54 4.51
C SER A 406 45.40 3.49 5.54
N GLY A 407 46.60 2.93 5.38
CA GLY A 407 47.24 2.00 6.32
C GLY A 407 48.76 2.10 6.22
N THR A 408 49.49 1.17 6.84
CA THR A 408 50.96 1.19 6.84
C THR A 408 51.58 0.55 5.60
N GLY A 409 50.90 -0.41 4.97
CA GLY A 409 51.37 -1.13 3.78
C GLY A 409 51.33 -0.30 2.49
N ALA A 410 52.24 -0.57 1.55
CA ALA A 410 52.36 0.19 0.30
C ALA A 410 51.14 0.03 -0.63
N GLU A 411 50.42 -1.08 -0.51
CA GLU A 411 49.15 -1.34 -1.19
C GLU A 411 47.99 -0.44 -0.72
N THR A 412 48.15 0.25 0.41
CA THR A 412 47.14 1.16 0.98
C THR A 412 47.31 2.61 0.52
N LYS A 413 48.21 2.87 -0.43
CA LYS A 413 48.38 4.17 -1.09
C LYS A 413 47.07 4.62 -1.74
N VAL A 414 46.64 5.85 -1.42
CA VAL A 414 45.44 6.49 -2.00
C VAL A 414 45.79 7.68 -2.90
N ALA A 415 46.93 8.34 -2.69
CA ALA A 415 47.36 9.48 -3.49
C ALA A 415 48.89 9.67 -3.45
N GLU A 416 49.41 10.34 -4.48
CA GLU A 416 50.80 10.80 -4.56
C GLU A 416 50.84 12.20 -5.19
N ARG A 417 51.76 13.04 -4.74
CA ARG A 417 52.02 14.38 -5.28
C ARG A 417 53.51 14.74 -5.19
N ALA A 418 54.11 15.09 -6.32
CA ALA A 418 55.46 15.67 -6.33
C ALA A 418 55.39 17.15 -5.94
N CYS A 419 56.26 17.56 -5.03
CA CYS A 419 56.30 18.90 -4.43
C CYS A 419 57.75 19.38 -4.34
N TRP A 420 57.95 20.66 -4.06
CA TRP A 420 59.26 21.18 -3.67
C TRP A 420 59.45 21.15 -2.16
N LEU A 421 60.71 21.04 -1.73
CA LEU A 421 61.11 21.29 -0.35
C LEU A 421 61.87 22.60 -0.29
N SER A 422 61.49 23.50 0.61
CA SER A 422 62.15 24.79 0.81
C SER A 422 63.19 24.77 1.92
N SER A 423 64.07 25.77 1.94
CA SER A 423 65.20 25.87 2.88
C SER A 423 64.77 25.88 4.35
N ASN A 424 63.62 26.48 4.66
CA ASN A 424 63.05 26.51 6.00
C ASN A 424 62.35 25.19 6.41
N GLY A 425 62.31 24.20 5.50
CA GLY A 425 61.72 22.87 5.67
C GLY A 425 60.27 22.73 5.22
N ALA A 426 59.57 23.81 4.83
CA ALA A 426 58.21 23.70 4.31
C ALA A 426 58.20 22.97 2.95
N VAL A 427 57.27 22.03 2.78
CA VAL A 427 56.97 21.39 1.51
C VAL A 427 55.94 22.25 0.78
N ILE A 428 56.28 22.68 -0.43
CA ILE A 428 55.55 23.68 -1.21
C ILE A 428 55.05 23.04 -2.52
N ASP A 429 53.80 23.30 -2.85
CA ASP A 429 53.19 22.93 -4.14
C ASP A 429 53.87 23.66 -5.31
N THR A 430 53.84 23.11 -6.52
CA THR A 430 54.49 23.76 -7.69
C THR A 430 53.86 25.10 -8.09
N SER A 431 52.67 25.42 -7.57
CA SER A 431 52.05 26.76 -7.63
C SER A 431 52.68 27.80 -6.69
N GLY A 432 53.59 27.40 -5.79
CA GLY A 432 54.16 28.24 -4.73
C GLY A 432 53.32 28.31 -3.44
N SER A 433 52.35 27.41 -3.26
CA SER A 433 51.49 27.30 -2.07
C SER A 433 52.10 26.38 -1.01
N ASP A 434 52.18 26.84 0.25
CA ASP A 434 52.54 26.01 1.42
C ASP A 434 51.51 24.92 1.74
N THR A 435 50.30 25.01 1.17
CA THR A 435 49.26 23.99 1.25
C THR A 435 49.26 23.13 0.00
N LEU A 436 49.48 21.83 0.21
CA LEU A 436 49.39 20.78 -0.79
C LEU A 436 47.93 20.32 -0.91
N TYR A 437 47.42 20.22 -2.14
CA TYR A 437 46.06 19.77 -2.41
C TYR A 437 46.03 18.39 -3.09
N PHE A 438 45.26 17.46 -2.53
CA PHE A 438 45.03 16.12 -3.09
C PHE A 438 43.57 16.02 -3.56
N PRO A 439 43.28 16.27 -4.85
CA PRO A 439 41.93 16.23 -5.39
C PRO A 439 41.38 14.80 -5.50
N GLY A 440 40.07 14.63 -5.30
CA GLY A 440 39.38 13.34 -5.46
C GLY A 440 39.56 12.35 -4.31
N ILE A 441 40.22 12.75 -3.21
CA ILE A 441 40.39 11.92 -2.01
C ILE A 441 39.37 12.36 -0.94
N VAL A 442 38.79 11.39 -0.22
CA VAL A 442 37.78 11.62 0.82
C VAL A 442 38.44 12.17 2.10
N ALA A 443 37.75 13.02 2.86
CA ALA A 443 38.19 13.39 4.20
C ALA A 443 38.30 12.15 5.11
N GLY A 444 39.39 12.05 5.87
CA GLY A 444 39.70 10.86 6.65
C GLY A 444 41.10 10.88 7.26
N ASP A 445 41.42 9.81 7.97
CA ASP A 445 42.70 9.63 8.66
C ASP A 445 43.73 8.92 7.75
N TYR A 446 44.84 9.60 7.45
CA TYR A 446 45.87 9.11 6.52
C TYR A 446 47.28 9.17 7.08
N PHE A 447 48.09 8.14 6.82
CA PHE A 447 49.53 8.22 6.99
C PHE A 447 50.13 9.09 5.88
N ILE A 448 51.07 9.95 6.24
CA ILE A 448 51.82 10.81 5.32
C ILE A 448 53.20 10.20 5.13
N VAL A 449 53.54 9.83 3.91
CA VAL A 449 54.88 9.36 3.51
C VAL A 449 55.58 10.49 2.76
N LEU A 450 56.82 10.79 3.12
CA LEU A 450 57.70 11.70 2.40
C LEU A 450 58.90 10.93 1.86
N ARG A 451 59.17 11.10 0.56
CA ARG A 451 60.28 10.50 -0.17
C ARG A 451 61.12 11.60 -0.81
N GLN A 452 62.42 11.39 -0.85
CA GLN A 452 63.36 12.18 -1.65
C GLN A 452 64.35 11.22 -2.31
N ARG A 453 65.01 11.65 -3.39
CA ARG A 453 65.77 10.77 -4.29
C ARG A 453 66.99 10.06 -3.70
N ASN A 454 67.52 10.52 -2.56
CA ASN A 454 68.72 9.96 -1.94
C ASN A 454 68.78 10.01 -0.40
N HIS A 455 67.63 10.27 0.22
CA HIS A 455 67.41 10.21 1.65
C HIS A 455 66.37 9.12 1.96
N LEU A 456 66.56 8.42 3.08
CA LEU A 456 65.62 7.39 3.53
C LEU A 456 64.23 7.99 3.71
N ALA A 457 63.26 7.40 3.02
CA ALA A 457 61.86 7.79 3.12
C ALA A 457 61.34 7.64 4.55
N VAL A 458 60.41 8.51 4.95
CA VAL A 458 59.75 8.50 6.26
C VAL A 458 58.24 8.49 6.13
N MET A 459 57.56 7.94 7.12
CA MET A 459 56.09 7.92 7.23
C MET A 459 55.70 8.49 8.58
N SER A 460 54.58 9.21 8.67
CA SER A 460 54.05 9.68 9.96
C SER A 460 53.83 8.52 10.94
N THR A 461 54.14 8.71 12.22
CA THR A 461 54.00 7.63 13.23
C THR A 461 52.54 7.21 13.42
N LEU A 462 51.62 8.16 13.25
CA LEU A 462 50.17 7.97 13.31
C LEU A 462 49.51 8.60 12.06
N THR A 463 48.30 8.16 11.77
CA THR A 463 47.43 8.80 10.78
C THR A 463 47.07 10.22 11.20
N GLN A 464 46.99 11.12 10.23
CA GLN A 464 46.58 12.51 10.40
C GLN A 464 45.16 12.73 9.85
N PRO A 465 44.28 13.45 10.55
CA PRO A 465 42.93 13.75 10.08
C PRO A 465 43.01 14.84 8.99
N LEU A 466 42.84 14.44 7.73
CA LEU A 466 42.88 15.34 6.58
C LEU A 466 41.45 15.68 6.11
N SER A 467 41.27 16.93 5.71
CA SER A 467 40.05 17.47 5.09
C SER A 467 40.43 18.62 4.16
N ALA A 468 39.47 19.39 3.63
CA ALA A 468 39.80 20.65 2.93
C ALA A 468 40.27 21.79 3.85
N VAL A 469 40.18 21.63 5.18
CA VAL A 469 40.90 22.50 6.12
C VAL A 469 42.33 21.98 6.23
N PRO A 470 43.37 22.80 5.96
CA PRO A 470 44.76 22.33 5.99
C PRO A 470 45.17 21.80 7.37
N ALA A 471 45.53 20.53 7.42
CA ALA A 471 46.24 19.97 8.58
C ALA A 471 47.73 20.30 8.47
N PHE A 472 48.42 20.51 9.60
CA PHE A 472 49.87 20.71 9.62
C PHE A 472 50.57 19.51 10.26
N TYR A 473 51.56 18.94 9.56
CA TYR A 473 52.42 17.89 10.09
C TYR A 473 53.89 18.29 9.98
N ASP A 474 54.68 17.99 11.01
CA ASP A 474 56.07 18.45 11.12
C ASP A 474 56.99 17.34 11.62
N PHE A 475 57.69 16.71 10.68
CA PHE A 475 58.69 15.67 10.95
C PHE A 475 59.91 16.21 11.74
N THR A 476 60.12 17.53 11.80
CA THR A 476 61.33 18.13 12.36
C THR A 476 61.31 18.26 13.88
N THR A 477 60.17 18.01 14.52
CA THR A 477 59.95 18.30 15.94
C THR A 477 60.39 17.20 16.91
N ALA A 478 60.33 15.92 16.51
CA ALA A 478 60.75 14.78 17.33
C ALA A 478 61.00 13.53 16.48
N ALA A 479 61.88 12.63 16.92
CA ALA A 479 62.05 11.30 16.30
C ALA A 479 60.71 10.52 16.22
N THR A 480 59.84 10.71 17.22
CA THR A 480 58.50 10.10 17.30
C THR A 480 57.46 10.72 16.36
N GLN A 481 57.88 11.52 15.38
CA GLN A 481 57.06 11.94 14.24
C GLN A 481 57.23 10.99 13.04
N ALA A 482 58.26 10.15 13.02
CA ALA A 482 58.42 9.10 12.03
C ALA A 482 58.03 7.73 12.59
N TYR A 483 57.43 6.90 11.74
CA TYR A 483 57.10 5.51 12.03
C TYR A 483 58.38 4.67 12.16
N GLY A 484 58.39 3.73 13.11
CA GLY A 484 59.53 2.84 13.37
C GLY A 484 60.58 3.44 14.32
N THR A 485 61.80 2.88 14.27
CA THR A 485 62.94 3.30 15.09
C THR A 485 64.06 3.85 14.21
N ASP A 486 64.75 4.88 14.68
CA ASP A 486 65.89 5.51 13.98
C ASP A 486 65.58 5.96 12.54
N ALA A 487 64.32 6.31 12.26
CA ALA A 487 63.84 6.78 10.96
C ALA A 487 64.22 8.25 10.64
N LEU A 488 64.69 9.00 11.63
CA LEU A 488 65.09 10.41 11.51
C LEU A 488 66.38 10.65 12.29
N LYS A 489 67.26 11.50 11.76
CA LYS A 489 68.48 11.95 12.43
C LYS A 489 68.22 13.21 13.23
N GLN A 490 68.76 13.30 14.45
CA GLN A 490 68.75 14.55 15.21
C GLN A 490 69.90 15.45 14.74
N MET A 491 69.59 16.70 14.44
CA MET A 491 70.50 17.72 13.93
C MET A 491 71.10 18.56 15.05
N SER A 492 72.12 19.36 14.72
CA SER A 492 72.91 20.14 15.69
C SER A 492 72.11 21.20 16.46
N ASN A 493 71.01 21.71 15.91
CA ASN A 493 70.09 22.64 16.57
C ASN A 493 68.95 21.93 17.33
N GLY A 494 68.94 20.58 17.35
CA GLY A 494 67.95 19.76 18.03
C GLY A 494 66.73 19.36 17.20
N SER A 495 66.55 19.90 15.97
CA SER A 495 65.51 19.44 15.05
C SER A 495 65.83 18.06 14.46
N TYR A 496 64.89 17.48 13.74
CA TYR A 496 65.02 16.16 13.09
C TYR A 496 64.96 16.26 11.57
N ALA A 497 65.72 15.40 10.88
CA ALA A 497 65.82 15.35 9.43
C ALA A 497 65.77 13.91 8.89
N LEU A 498 65.35 13.74 7.63
CA LEU A 498 65.53 12.51 6.89
C LEU A 498 67.03 12.20 6.74
N ILE A 499 67.38 10.93 6.79
CA ILE A 499 68.76 10.44 6.79
C ILE A 499 69.29 10.34 5.36
N GLY A 500 70.43 10.95 5.05
CA GLY A 500 71.05 10.92 3.73
C GLY A 500 71.96 9.71 3.50
N GLY A 501 72.00 9.17 2.28
CA GLY A 501 72.95 8.10 1.91
C GLY A 501 72.41 6.98 1.03
N ASP A 502 71.09 6.95 0.77
CA ASP A 502 70.42 5.95 -0.07
C ASP A 502 70.59 6.32 -1.55
N GLY A 503 71.80 6.12 -2.07
CA GLY A 503 72.20 6.47 -3.43
C GLY A 503 71.59 5.58 -4.51
N ASN A 504 70.81 4.57 -4.18
CA ASN A 504 70.09 3.78 -5.17
C ASN A 504 68.55 3.79 -5.00
N ALA A 505 68.05 4.49 -3.98
CA ALA A 505 66.64 4.65 -3.64
C ALA A 505 65.89 3.34 -3.35
N ASN A 506 66.59 2.30 -2.86
CA ASN A 506 65.97 1.03 -2.45
C ASN A 506 65.45 1.03 -1.00
N GLY A 507 65.75 2.07 -0.22
CA GLY A 507 65.41 2.17 1.19
C GLY A 507 66.44 1.58 2.16
N ASP A 508 67.64 1.20 1.71
CA ASP A 508 68.72 0.67 2.54
C ASP A 508 70.02 1.45 2.26
N ILE A 509 70.70 1.97 3.29
CA ILE A 509 72.03 2.60 3.14
C ILE A 509 73.10 1.54 3.38
N ASP A 510 73.68 0.98 2.31
CA ASP A 510 74.63 -0.13 2.42
C ASP A 510 75.80 -0.08 1.42
N ASP A 511 76.52 -1.20 1.28
CA ASP A 511 77.65 -1.34 0.36
C ASP A 511 77.26 -1.12 -1.12
N SER A 512 75.98 -1.27 -1.50
CA SER A 512 75.43 -0.96 -2.83
C SER A 512 75.60 0.52 -3.16
N ASP A 513 75.08 1.42 -2.32
CA ASP A 513 75.13 2.88 -2.57
C ASP A 513 76.55 3.37 -2.78
N LYS A 514 77.48 2.87 -1.97
CA LYS A 514 78.91 3.17 -2.17
C LYS A 514 79.43 2.57 -3.47
N ASN A 515 79.26 1.26 -3.69
CA ASN A 515 80.03 0.53 -4.69
C ASN A 515 79.43 0.56 -6.10
N THR A 516 78.11 0.64 -6.25
CA THR A 516 77.41 0.70 -7.55
C THR A 516 76.91 2.09 -7.91
N THR A 517 76.59 2.95 -6.94
CA THR A 517 76.21 4.35 -7.21
C THR A 517 77.39 5.31 -7.06
N TRP A 518 77.81 5.62 -5.83
CA TRP A 518 78.76 6.71 -5.54
C TRP A 518 80.10 6.52 -6.25
N ARG A 519 80.67 5.30 -6.25
CA ARG A 519 81.92 5.01 -6.99
C ARG A 519 81.82 5.26 -8.51
N MET A 520 80.63 5.16 -9.08
CA MET A 520 80.39 5.36 -10.51
C MET A 520 80.07 6.83 -10.86
N GLN A 521 79.70 7.63 -9.87
CA GLN A 521 79.25 9.02 -10.04
C GLN A 521 80.26 10.07 -9.50
N ASN A 522 81.09 9.69 -8.53
CA ASN A 522 82.12 10.56 -7.94
C ASN A 522 83.07 11.14 -9.01
N GLY A 523 83.21 12.47 -9.01
CA GLY A 523 84.09 13.21 -9.92
C GLY A 523 83.61 13.23 -11.38
N THR A 524 82.31 13.04 -11.62
CA THR A 524 81.70 13.10 -12.96
C THR A 524 80.73 14.27 -13.07
N ASP A 525 80.61 14.87 -14.27
CA ASP A 525 79.77 16.04 -14.54
C ASP A 525 78.35 15.92 -13.97
N TRP A 526 77.80 17.00 -13.39
CA TRP A 526 76.48 16.97 -12.75
C TRP A 526 75.36 16.46 -13.68
N LEU A 527 74.50 15.60 -13.11
CA LEU A 527 73.17 15.27 -13.65
C LEU A 527 72.23 15.01 -12.48
N TYR A 528 71.03 15.60 -12.51
CA TYR A 528 70.07 15.49 -11.39
C TYR A 528 69.67 14.04 -11.03
N LEU A 529 69.65 13.13 -12.01
CA LEU A 529 69.37 11.69 -11.77
C LEU A 529 70.60 10.90 -11.27
N LYS A 530 71.65 11.59 -10.81
CA LYS A 530 72.73 11.01 -10.00
C LYS A 530 72.41 11.23 -8.53
N TYR A 531 72.12 10.15 -7.83
CA TYR A 531 71.63 10.19 -6.46
C TYR A 531 72.75 10.21 -5.40
N ALA A 532 74.03 10.10 -5.78
CA ALA A 532 75.15 10.04 -4.83
C ALA A 532 75.62 11.39 -4.26
N ASP A 533 75.08 12.53 -4.72
CA ASP A 533 75.21 13.85 -4.07
C ASP A 533 74.32 13.89 -2.83
N PHE A 534 74.82 13.38 -1.71
CA PHE A 534 74.04 13.25 -0.48
C PHE A 534 73.89 14.57 0.25
N ASN A 535 74.75 15.55 0.00
CA ASN A 535 74.71 16.86 0.67
C ASN A 535 73.89 17.92 -0.10
N LEU A 536 73.52 17.64 -1.35
CA LEU A 536 72.79 18.51 -2.27
C LEU A 536 73.56 19.81 -2.61
N ASP A 537 74.88 19.74 -2.74
CA ASP A 537 75.74 20.86 -3.13
C ASP A 537 76.04 20.94 -4.63
N GLY A 538 75.73 19.89 -5.41
CA GLY A 538 75.91 19.86 -6.87
C GLY A 538 77.22 19.23 -7.34
N ASP A 539 78.12 18.85 -6.43
CA ASP A 539 79.25 17.98 -6.70
C ASP A 539 78.97 16.56 -6.15
N ILE A 540 79.73 15.55 -6.63
CA ILE A 540 79.70 14.20 -6.05
C ILE A 540 81.14 13.83 -5.74
N ASP A 541 81.49 13.78 -4.47
CA ASP A 541 82.89 13.74 -4.05
C ASP A 541 83.11 12.95 -2.74
N ALA A 542 84.27 13.12 -2.09
CA ALA A 542 84.60 12.41 -0.85
C ALA A 542 83.79 12.88 0.37
N LEU A 543 83.18 14.07 0.34
CA LEU A 543 82.37 14.64 1.42
C LEU A 543 81.07 13.86 1.58
N ASP A 544 80.36 13.58 0.48
CA ASP A 544 79.17 12.71 0.45
C ASP A 544 79.38 11.40 1.20
N LEU A 545 80.44 10.70 0.80
CA LEU A 545 80.77 9.40 1.35
C LEU A 545 81.15 9.51 2.82
N ASN A 546 81.95 10.51 3.19
CA ASN A 546 82.55 10.59 4.53
C ASN A 546 81.58 11.15 5.59
N TYR A 547 80.66 12.03 5.23
CA TYR A 547 79.76 12.70 6.19
C TYR A 547 78.34 12.15 6.20
N PHE A 548 77.86 11.53 5.11
CA PHE A 548 76.49 11.03 5.02
C PHE A 548 76.45 9.51 4.88
N TRP A 549 77.03 8.93 3.83
CA TRP A 549 77.01 7.47 3.66
C TRP A 549 77.73 6.73 4.82
N ARG A 550 78.96 7.12 5.19
CA ARG A 550 79.73 6.42 6.23
C ARG A 550 79.05 6.43 7.61
N PRO A 551 78.52 7.55 8.13
CA PRO A 551 77.88 7.56 9.44
C PRO A 551 76.50 6.88 9.45
N ASN A 552 75.84 6.79 8.29
CA ASN A 552 74.47 6.27 8.17
C ASN A 552 74.40 4.83 7.59
N ASN A 553 75.54 4.25 7.21
CA ASN A 553 75.62 2.87 6.70
C ASN A 553 75.04 1.84 7.70
N LEU A 554 74.26 0.89 7.18
CA LEU A 554 73.39 -0.07 7.89
C LEU A 554 72.06 0.51 8.43
N LEU A 555 71.68 1.73 8.08
CA LEU A 555 70.33 2.25 8.34
C LEU A 555 69.40 1.99 7.16
N SER A 556 68.13 1.72 7.45
CA SER A 556 67.08 1.41 6.47
C SER A 556 65.82 2.23 6.74
N SER A 557 65.09 2.57 5.68
CA SER A 557 63.79 3.21 5.76
C SER A 557 62.82 2.32 6.54
N GLN A 558 62.15 2.92 7.52
CA GLN A 558 61.16 2.22 8.34
C GLN A 558 59.77 2.17 7.67
N VAL A 559 59.61 2.75 6.48
CA VAL A 559 58.36 2.79 5.73
C VAL A 559 58.09 1.41 5.10
N PRO A 560 56.97 0.74 5.41
CA PRO A 560 56.72 -0.59 4.86
C PRO A 560 56.59 -0.57 3.33
N GLY A 561 57.21 -1.56 2.68
CA GLY A 561 57.14 -1.75 1.23
C GLY A 561 57.99 -0.80 0.40
N VAL A 562 59.06 -0.22 0.95
CA VAL A 562 60.06 0.55 0.17
C VAL A 562 61.12 -0.35 -0.48
N THR A 563 61.44 -1.49 0.13
CA THR A 563 62.43 -2.45 -0.40
C THR A 563 62.00 -3.06 -1.74
N VAL A 564 62.63 -2.64 -2.83
CA VAL A 564 62.49 -3.29 -4.14
C VAL A 564 63.40 -4.53 -4.17
N THR A 565 62.86 -5.69 -3.78
CA THR A 565 63.57 -6.96 -4.05
C THR A 565 63.62 -7.20 -5.55
N ALA A 566 64.80 -7.02 -6.15
CA ALA A 566 65.06 -7.42 -7.53
C ALA A 566 64.65 -8.90 -7.73
N PRO A 567 63.97 -9.27 -8.82
CA PRO A 567 63.57 -10.65 -9.06
C PRO A 567 64.82 -11.53 -9.16
N ILE A 568 64.88 -12.58 -8.34
CA ILE A 568 66.01 -13.53 -8.32
C ILE A 568 66.02 -14.33 -9.63
N ILE A 569 66.74 -13.82 -10.64
CA ILE A 569 67.06 -14.57 -11.85
C ILE A 569 68.12 -15.62 -11.49
N THR A 570 67.64 -16.75 -10.98
CA THR A 570 68.48 -17.91 -10.67
C THR A 570 68.97 -18.53 -11.99
N PRO A 571 70.29 -18.66 -12.26
CA PRO A 571 70.76 -19.21 -13.52
C PRO A 571 70.44 -20.71 -13.67
N GLY A 572 69.54 -21.05 -14.60
CA GLY A 572 69.56 -22.32 -15.34
C GLY A 572 69.57 -23.65 -14.56
N GLY A 573 68.64 -23.86 -13.61
CA GLY A 573 68.39 -25.18 -13.03
C GLY A 573 67.54 -26.07 -13.97
N LYS A 574 68.08 -27.22 -14.41
CA LYS A 574 67.38 -28.16 -15.31
C LYS A 574 66.07 -28.67 -14.69
N LYS A 575 64.94 -28.56 -15.40
CA LYS A 575 63.69 -29.25 -15.02
C LYS A 575 63.87 -30.76 -15.14
N GLY A 576 63.95 -31.44 -14.00
CA GLY A 576 63.62 -32.86 -13.87
C GLY A 576 62.11 -33.04 -13.85
N GLU A 577 61.63 -34.13 -14.44
CA GLU A 577 60.20 -34.44 -14.59
C GLU A 577 59.57 -34.87 -13.25
N THR A 578 58.31 -34.51 -13.04
CA THR A 578 57.43 -35.16 -12.05
C THR A 578 56.13 -35.58 -12.71
N GLN A 579 55.80 -36.87 -12.60
CA GLN A 579 54.65 -37.51 -13.26
C GLN A 579 53.32 -37.16 -12.58
N PRO A 580 52.21 -37.01 -13.35
CA PRO A 580 50.85 -37.16 -12.83
C PRO A 580 50.43 -38.65 -12.82
N GLN A 581 49.77 -39.08 -11.73
CA GLN A 581 49.06 -40.37 -11.65
C GLN A 581 47.68 -40.30 -12.35
N PRO A 582 47.05 -41.45 -12.68
CA PRO A 582 46.32 -41.59 -13.96
C PRO A 582 44.79 -41.40 -13.90
N SER A 583 44.20 -41.16 -15.08
CA SER A 583 42.79 -41.42 -15.37
C SER A 583 42.63 -42.57 -16.38
N PRO A 584 41.62 -43.45 -16.26
CA PRO A 584 41.64 -44.75 -16.93
C PRO A 584 40.92 -44.81 -18.30
N GLY A 585 41.63 -45.32 -19.31
CA GLY A 585 41.11 -46.38 -20.19
C GLY A 585 40.34 -46.00 -21.47
N LYS A 586 40.97 -46.28 -22.63
CA LYS A 586 40.49 -47.06 -23.81
C LYS A 586 41.41 -46.75 -25.02
N SER A 587 42.36 -47.63 -25.34
CA SER A 587 42.22 -48.75 -26.30
C SER A 587 42.25 -48.32 -27.77
N GLY A 588 43.35 -48.60 -28.50
CA GLY A 588 43.44 -48.21 -29.92
C GLY A 588 44.73 -48.49 -30.73
N LYS A 589 45.39 -49.66 -30.54
CA LYS A 589 46.36 -50.33 -31.46
C LYS A 589 47.32 -49.50 -32.37
N ILE A 590 48.63 -49.69 -32.15
CA ILE A 590 49.69 -49.59 -33.17
C ILE A 590 49.91 -51.00 -33.80
N PRO A 591 50.25 -51.15 -35.09
CA PRO A 591 51.63 -51.51 -35.50
C PRO A 591 52.10 -50.79 -36.80
N GLN A 592 53.26 -50.12 -36.83
CA GLN A 592 54.64 -50.60 -37.11
C GLN A 592 55.11 -50.69 -38.59
N ARG A 593 56.31 -50.11 -38.83
CA ARG A 593 57.38 -50.39 -39.84
C ARG A 593 57.27 -49.84 -41.29
N ASN A 594 58.18 -48.90 -41.60
CA ASN A 594 59.33 -48.94 -42.56
C ASN A 594 59.29 -49.85 -43.82
N PRO A 595 60.13 -49.57 -44.86
CA PRO A 595 60.67 -48.27 -45.34
C PRO A 595 60.79 -48.13 -46.90
N ASP A 596 61.19 -46.94 -47.39
CA ASP A 596 61.95 -46.71 -48.65
C ASP A 596 61.31 -47.11 -50.03
N PRO A 597 61.90 -46.77 -51.22
CA PRO A 597 62.00 -45.39 -51.72
C PRO A 597 61.69 -45.24 -53.25
N ALA A 598 61.98 -44.05 -53.81
CA ALA A 598 62.18 -43.73 -55.24
C ALA A 598 60.95 -43.63 -56.19
N GLY A 599 61.02 -42.68 -57.16
CA GLY A 599 60.08 -42.62 -58.30
C GLY A 599 59.60 -41.23 -58.78
N LYS A 600 60.51 -40.39 -59.33
CA LYS A 600 60.16 -39.37 -60.36
C LYS A 600 60.08 -40.04 -61.76
N PRO A 601 59.60 -39.42 -62.87
CA PRO A 601 59.20 -38.02 -63.09
C PRO A 601 57.91 -37.76 -63.94
N ALA A 602 57.59 -36.46 -64.15
CA ALA A 602 56.85 -35.86 -65.29
C ALA A 602 55.33 -36.17 -65.42
N THR A 603 54.45 -35.29 -65.93
CA THR A 603 54.58 -34.16 -66.89
C THR A 603 53.65 -32.97 -66.59
N SER A 604 54.09 -31.75 -66.99
CA SER A 604 53.41 -30.59 -67.63
C SER A 604 51.86 -30.47 -67.76
N PRO A 605 51.28 -29.27 -68.01
CA PRO A 605 51.70 -27.88 -67.72
C PRO A 605 50.56 -26.93 -67.18
N GLN A 606 50.96 -25.66 -66.94
CA GLN A 606 50.16 -24.42 -66.76
C GLN A 606 49.12 -24.12 -67.89
N PRO A 607 48.21 -23.08 -67.84
CA PRO A 607 48.41 -21.75 -67.21
C PRO A 607 47.20 -21.00 -66.57
N ALA A 608 47.52 -19.80 -66.00
CA ALA A 608 46.66 -18.64 -65.70
C ALA A 608 45.63 -18.78 -64.52
N THR A 609 45.22 -17.74 -63.78
CA THR A 609 45.25 -16.26 -63.97
C THR A 609 45.55 -15.46 -62.68
N SER A 610 46.23 -14.32 -62.86
CA SER A 610 46.23 -13.00 -62.16
C SER A 610 45.44 -12.73 -60.85
N GLY A 611 46.02 -11.88 -59.98
CA GLY A 611 45.27 -11.00 -59.07
C GLY A 611 46.05 -10.37 -57.90
N GLN A 612 46.46 -9.10 -58.04
CA GLN A 612 46.75 -8.01 -57.06
C GLN A 612 47.14 -8.35 -55.60
N GLU A 613 48.25 -7.82 -55.05
CA GLU A 613 48.40 -6.43 -54.53
C GLU A 613 47.34 -6.03 -53.48
N GLY A 614 47.65 -5.47 -52.31
CA GLY A 614 48.95 -5.08 -51.74
C GLY A 614 49.05 -3.59 -51.42
N ARG A 615 48.50 -3.17 -50.28
CA ARG A 615 48.92 -2.03 -49.45
C ARG A 615 48.28 -2.09 -48.08
#